data_AF-A0AAU9S162-F1
#
_entry.id   AF-A0AAU9S162-F1
#
_cell.length_a   1.000
_cell.length_b   1.000
_cell.length_c   1.000
_cell.angle_alpha   90.00
_cell.angle_beta   90.00
_cell.angle_gamma   90.00
#
_symmetry.space_group_name_H-M   'P 1'
#
loop_
_entity.id
_entity.type
_entity.pdbx_description
1 polymer ?
#
loop_
_entity_poly.entity_id
_entity_poly.type
_entity_poly.pdbx_seq_one_letter_code
_entity_poly.pdbx_strand_id
1 'polypeptide(L)'
;MALTQIVNPIICPTPTVPRRFTAISPFKTLNPQFSRYAPQALSRRLFLPSVSSIWDAITGGGDSNPREAIAAVRSGMQLFKKGDVSGSVTEFDRAIVLDPRQKAYLWQRGLSLYYLDRFEAGAEQFRLDVAQNPNDTEESIWCFLCEARLHGIDVARKQFLEVGRDSRPVMREAYNLFKNGGDPEKLVNDFSSGQASEIFYASLYAGLYYEAEGKSENAKFHITAACESPYGQRSDDYMASLAKVHCLCRNWSSGFV
;
A
#
# COMPACT_ATOMS: atom_id res chain seq x y z
N MET A 1 33.77 -29.60 42.15
CA MET A 1 35.22 -29.34 41.93
C MET A 1 35.43 -29.43 40.42
N ALA A 2 35.83 -28.42 39.66
CA ALA A 2 36.64 -27.25 39.93
C ALA A 2 36.13 -26.01 39.17
N LEU A 3 36.52 -24.85 39.70
CA LEU A 3 36.11 -23.50 39.32
C LEU A 3 36.78 -23.04 38.02
N THR A 4 36.00 -22.50 37.07
CA THR A 4 36.50 -21.71 35.94
C THR A 4 36.64 -20.25 36.36
N GLN A 5 37.86 -19.73 36.27
CA GLN A 5 38.26 -18.39 36.65
C GLN A 5 37.86 -17.34 35.60
N ILE A 6 37.40 -16.20 36.11
CA ILE A 6 37.09 -14.95 35.41
C ILE A 6 38.41 -14.26 35.03
N VAL A 7 38.52 -13.78 33.79
CA VAL A 7 39.57 -12.83 33.39
C VAL A 7 38.93 -11.68 32.60
N ASN A 8 38.85 -10.50 33.23
CA ASN A 8 38.50 -9.23 32.60
C ASN A 8 39.79 -8.54 32.10
N PRO A 9 39.86 -8.05 30.86
CA PRO A 9 40.94 -7.16 30.44
C PRO A 9 40.60 -5.69 30.68
N ILE A 10 41.27 -5.15 31.70
CA ILE A 10 41.99 -3.86 31.80
C ILE A 10 41.56 -2.72 30.86
N ILE A 11 41.03 -1.67 31.50
CA ILE A 11 40.78 -0.32 30.98
C ILE A 11 42.09 0.48 31.07
N CYS A 12 42.52 1.10 29.96
CA CYS A 12 43.58 2.12 29.94
C CYS A 12 42.98 3.50 29.57
N PRO A 13 43.25 4.58 30.34
CA PRO A 13 42.73 5.92 30.07
C PRO A 13 43.76 6.82 29.37
N THR A 14 43.33 7.64 28.42
CA THR A 14 44.13 8.74 27.82
C THR A 14 43.19 9.85 27.30
N PRO A 15 43.63 11.11 27.12
CA PRO A 15 43.51 12.15 28.13
C PRO A 15 42.65 13.35 27.68
N THR A 16 42.26 14.13 28.68
CA THR A 16 41.59 15.43 28.61
C THR A 16 42.45 16.50 27.93
N VAL A 17 41.88 17.26 26.99
CA VAL A 17 42.45 18.52 26.47
C VAL A 17 41.43 19.67 26.73
N PRO A 18 41.85 20.82 27.27
CA PRO A 18 40.93 21.85 27.76
C PRO A 18 40.47 22.85 26.68
N ARG A 19 39.29 23.42 26.97
CA ARG A 19 38.60 24.52 26.28
C ARG A 19 39.48 25.75 26.01
N ARG A 20 39.20 26.45 24.90
CA ARG A 20 39.14 27.92 24.91
C ARG A 20 38.16 28.46 23.88
N PHE A 21 37.13 29.14 24.41
CA PHE A 21 36.33 30.12 23.71
C PHE A 21 37.15 31.39 23.51
N THR A 22 37.10 31.98 22.32
CA THR A 22 37.34 33.42 22.13
C THR A 22 36.38 33.93 21.05
N ALA A 23 35.39 34.70 21.50
CA ALA A 23 34.59 35.58 20.66
C ALA A 23 35.37 36.88 20.45
N ILE A 24 35.54 37.31 19.19
CA ILE A 24 35.93 38.68 18.84
C ILE A 24 35.21 39.06 17.53
N SER A 25 34.22 39.93 17.67
CA SER A 25 33.82 40.95 16.67
C SER A 25 34.18 42.32 17.30
N PRO A 26 34.13 43.49 16.62
CA PRO A 26 33.67 43.79 15.26
C PRO A 26 34.69 44.71 14.50
N PHE A 27 34.22 45.40 13.45
CA PHE A 27 34.84 46.51 12.68
C PHE A 27 35.36 46.16 11.28
N LYS A 28 34.57 46.50 10.25
CA LYS A 28 34.67 47.80 9.57
C LYS A 28 33.60 47.92 8.49
N THR A 29 32.75 48.93 8.63
CA THR A 29 31.87 49.46 7.60
C THR A 29 32.70 50.25 6.58
N LEU A 30 32.52 49.96 5.30
CA LEU A 30 32.97 50.79 4.19
C LEU A 30 31.75 51.21 3.39
N ASN A 31 31.49 52.52 3.44
CA ASN A 31 30.48 53.25 2.70
C ASN A 31 31.07 53.64 1.33
N PRO A 32 30.37 53.41 0.22
CA PRO A 32 30.48 54.33 -0.91
C PRO A 32 29.16 55.04 -1.20
N GLN A 33 29.35 56.29 -1.62
CA GLN A 33 28.36 57.34 -1.80
C GLN A 33 27.32 57.03 -2.90
N PHE A 34 26.13 57.59 -2.63
CA PHE A 34 24.98 57.81 -3.49
C PHE A 34 25.27 57.98 -4.99
N SER A 35 24.55 57.19 -5.80
CA SER A 35 24.08 57.63 -7.12
C SER A 35 22.57 57.41 -7.19
N ARG A 36 21.82 58.52 -7.34
CA ARG A 36 20.36 58.50 -7.49
C ARG A 36 20.04 58.32 -8.97
N TYR A 37 19.65 57.12 -9.36
CA TYR A 37 18.87 56.89 -10.57
C TYR A 37 17.70 55.99 -10.22
N ALA A 38 16.49 56.54 -10.32
CA ALA A 38 15.25 55.76 -10.24
C ALA A 38 14.99 55.11 -11.60
N PRO A 39 14.92 53.78 -11.73
CA PRO A 39 14.32 53.17 -12.89
C PRO A 39 12.82 53.03 -12.66
N GLN A 40 12.07 53.41 -13.69
CA GLN A 40 10.63 53.34 -13.78
C GLN A 40 10.12 51.93 -13.44
N ALA A 41 9.08 51.85 -12.61
CA ALA A 41 8.41 50.61 -12.27
C ALA A 41 7.76 49.99 -13.52
N LEU A 42 8.43 49.04 -14.15
CA LEU A 42 7.77 48.07 -15.01
C LEU A 42 7.02 47.10 -14.11
N SER A 43 5.70 47.21 -14.08
CA SER A 43 4.82 46.19 -13.52
C SER A 43 5.03 44.89 -14.29
N ARG A 44 5.98 44.07 -13.82
CA ARG A 44 6.18 42.71 -14.31
C ARG A 44 5.03 41.91 -13.74
N ARG A 45 3.95 41.76 -14.52
CA ARG A 45 2.91 40.78 -14.23
C ARG A 45 3.62 39.45 -14.00
N LEU A 46 3.64 38.98 -12.76
CA LEU A 46 4.00 37.61 -12.45
C LEU A 46 2.93 36.76 -13.12
N PHE A 47 3.28 36.22 -14.29
CA PHE A 47 2.50 35.18 -14.92
C PHE A 47 2.69 33.95 -14.04
N LEU A 48 1.81 33.80 -13.03
CA LEU A 48 1.66 32.54 -12.31
C LEU A 48 1.07 31.59 -13.34
N PRO A 49 1.84 30.60 -13.86
CA PRO A 49 1.23 29.58 -14.68
C PRO A 49 0.17 28.92 -13.81
N SER A 50 -1.02 28.70 -14.36
CA SER A 50 -1.98 27.84 -13.67
C SER A 50 -1.30 26.49 -13.36
N VAL A 51 -1.69 25.82 -12.29
CA VAL A 51 -1.13 24.50 -11.92
C VAL A 51 -1.19 23.52 -13.10
N SER A 52 -2.16 23.71 -14.02
CA SER A 52 -2.25 22.98 -15.29
C SER A 52 -0.95 23.06 -16.10
N SER A 53 -0.40 24.26 -16.27
CA SER A 53 0.75 24.51 -17.15
C SER A 53 2.06 23.94 -16.61
N ILE A 54 2.18 23.79 -15.29
CA ILE A 54 3.34 23.13 -14.68
C ILE A 54 3.19 21.62 -14.82
N TRP A 55 1.96 21.09 -14.70
CA TRP A 55 1.71 19.67 -14.92
C TRP A 55 1.99 19.28 -16.37
N ASP A 56 1.45 20.04 -17.34
CA ASP A 56 1.64 19.81 -18.78
C ASP A 56 3.14 19.84 -19.17
N ALA A 57 3.94 20.67 -18.52
CA ALA A 57 5.37 20.77 -18.76
C ALA A 57 6.20 19.62 -18.14
N ILE A 58 5.72 18.98 -17.06
CA ILE A 58 6.41 17.88 -16.37
C ILE A 58 6.00 16.51 -16.94
N THR A 59 4.76 16.34 -17.39
CA THR A 59 4.28 15.10 -18.05
C THR A 59 4.49 15.10 -19.56
N GLY A 60 5.03 16.19 -20.12
CA GLY A 60 5.29 16.31 -21.54
C GLY A 60 4.02 16.29 -22.36
N GLY A 61 3.02 17.13 -22.03
CA GLY A 61 1.91 17.53 -22.90
C GLY A 61 1.33 16.43 -23.78
N GLY A 62 1.28 15.19 -23.28
CA GLY A 62 0.77 14.05 -24.03
C GLY A 62 -0.74 14.17 -24.04
N ASP A 63 -1.34 14.13 -25.22
CA ASP A 63 -2.79 14.06 -25.39
C ASP A 63 -3.32 12.91 -24.52
N SER A 64 -3.80 13.23 -23.32
CA SER A 64 -4.41 12.23 -22.45
C SER A 64 -5.53 11.59 -23.27
N ASN A 65 -5.59 10.26 -23.29
CA ASN A 65 -6.68 9.55 -23.94
C ASN A 65 -7.52 8.82 -22.88
N PRO A 66 -8.42 9.52 -22.16
CA PRO A 66 -9.19 8.93 -21.07
C PRO A 66 -9.99 7.70 -21.48
N ARG A 67 -10.48 7.65 -22.73
CA ARG A 67 -11.22 6.49 -23.24
C ARG A 67 -10.35 5.25 -23.35
N GLU A 68 -9.14 5.42 -23.87
CA GLU A 68 -8.17 4.34 -23.98
C GLU A 68 -7.63 3.93 -22.60
N ALA A 69 -7.42 4.89 -21.70
CA ALA A 69 -7.05 4.61 -20.31
C ALA A 69 -8.11 3.75 -19.61
N ILE A 70 -9.40 4.11 -19.71
CA ILE A 70 -10.50 3.31 -19.15
C ILE A 70 -10.56 1.90 -19.78
N ALA A 71 -10.29 1.79 -21.08
CA ALA A 71 -10.23 0.50 -21.75
C ALA A 71 -9.07 -0.37 -21.22
N ALA A 72 -7.90 0.23 -20.99
CA ALA A 72 -6.74 -0.43 -20.39
C ALA A 72 -7.04 -0.88 -18.95
N VAL A 73 -7.68 -0.04 -18.12
CA VAL A 73 -8.14 -0.45 -16.76
C VAL A 73 -9.05 -1.67 -16.83
N ARG A 74 -10.06 -1.65 -17.72
CA ARG A 74 -10.96 -2.80 -17.89
C ARG A 74 -10.20 -4.05 -18.34
N SER A 75 -9.25 -3.89 -19.27
CA SER A 75 -8.39 -5.00 -19.74
C SER A 75 -7.58 -5.59 -18.58
N GLY A 76 -6.94 -4.74 -17.78
CA GLY A 76 -6.17 -5.15 -16.60
C GLY A 76 -7.01 -5.94 -15.60
N MET A 77 -8.24 -5.48 -15.31
CA MET A 77 -9.17 -6.22 -14.47
C MET A 77 -9.52 -7.60 -15.04
N GLN A 78 -9.77 -7.71 -16.35
CA GLN A 78 -10.12 -8.98 -17.00
C GLN A 78 -8.95 -9.97 -17.05
N LEU A 79 -7.73 -9.47 -17.28
CA LEU A 79 -6.51 -10.29 -17.25
C LEU A 79 -6.29 -10.87 -15.86
N PHE A 80 -6.44 -10.04 -14.81
CA PHE A 80 -6.36 -10.51 -13.42
C PHE A 80 -7.37 -11.62 -13.14
N LYS A 81 -8.65 -11.42 -13.50
CA LYS A 81 -9.70 -12.44 -13.30
C LYS A 81 -9.40 -13.78 -14.00
N LYS A 82 -8.60 -13.77 -15.06
CA LYS A 82 -8.14 -14.96 -15.79
C LYS A 82 -6.86 -15.58 -15.21
N GLY A 83 -6.30 -15.01 -14.15
CA GLY A 83 -5.02 -15.43 -13.56
C GLY A 83 -3.78 -14.86 -14.24
N ASP A 84 -3.93 -14.04 -15.29
CA ASP A 84 -2.81 -13.33 -15.91
C ASP A 84 -2.50 -12.04 -15.12
N VAL A 85 -1.83 -12.23 -13.99
CA VAL A 85 -1.45 -11.14 -13.08
C VAL A 85 -0.42 -10.20 -13.72
N SER A 86 0.52 -10.73 -14.52
CA SER A 86 1.54 -9.91 -15.18
C SER A 86 0.95 -9.03 -16.28
N GLY A 87 0.07 -9.60 -17.11
CA GLY A 87 -0.69 -8.86 -18.11
C GLY A 87 -1.59 -7.80 -17.45
N SER A 88 -2.18 -8.12 -16.30
CA SER A 88 -2.97 -7.17 -15.53
C SER A 88 -2.19 -5.91 -15.14
N VAL A 89 -1.01 -6.06 -14.54
CA VAL A 89 -0.15 -4.91 -14.19
C VAL A 89 0.27 -4.12 -15.43
N THR A 90 0.57 -4.81 -16.53
CA THR A 90 0.94 -4.16 -17.80
C THR A 90 -0.16 -3.22 -18.29
N GLU A 91 -1.41 -3.66 -18.28
CA GLU A 91 -2.53 -2.83 -18.71
C GLU A 91 -2.87 -1.70 -17.72
N PHE A 92 -2.71 -1.93 -16.41
CA PHE A 92 -2.84 -0.84 -15.44
C PHE A 92 -1.73 0.21 -15.58
N ASP A 93 -0.49 -0.20 -15.79
CA ASP A 93 0.63 0.71 -16.02
C ASP A 93 0.42 1.51 -17.32
N ARG A 94 -0.10 0.86 -18.37
CA ARG A 94 -0.52 1.54 -19.61
C ARG A 94 -1.65 2.55 -19.36
N ALA A 95 -2.64 2.24 -18.52
CA ALA A 95 -3.69 3.18 -18.17
C ALA A 95 -3.14 4.45 -17.49
N ILE A 96 -2.13 4.29 -16.63
CA ILE A 96 -1.45 5.42 -15.97
C ILE A 96 -0.67 6.27 -16.96
N VAL A 97 -0.02 5.66 -17.95
CA VAL A 97 0.68 6.41 -19.02
C VAL A 97 -0.30 7.23 -19.86
N LEU A 98 -1.47 6.65 -20.19
CA LEU A 98 -2.51 7.29 -21.01
C LEU A 98 -3.27 8.40 -20.25
N ASP A 99 -3.43 8.25 -18.94
CA ASP A 99 -4.01 9.24 -18.05
C ASP A 99 -3.44 9.10 -16.62
N PRO A 100 -2.45 9.92 -16.22
CA PRO A 100 -1.80 9.82 -14.91
C PRO A 100 -2.74 9.97 -13.72
N ARG A 101 -3.92 10.58 -13.90
CA ARG A 101 -4.93 10.73 -12.84
C ARG A 101 -5.53 9.40 -12.41
N GLN A 102 -5.49 8.38 -13.28
CA GLN A 102 -5.99 7.05 -12.95
C GLN A 102 -5.23 6.44 -11.78
N LYS A 103 -3.92 6.73 -11.64
CA LYS A 103 -3.06 6.10 -10.64
C LYS A 103 -3.61 6.15 -9.22
N ALA A 104 -4.30 7.22 -8.85
CA ALA A 104 -4.81 7.41 -7.48
C ALA A 104 -6.06 6.55 -7.15
N TYR A 105 -6.59 5.78 -8.10
CA TYR A 105 -7.84 5.03 -7.97
C TYR A 105 -7.71 3.55 -8.41
N LEU A 106 -6.48 3.04 -8.54
CA LEU A 106 -6.19 1.70 -9.08
C LEU A 106 -5.82 0.69 -7.99
N TRP A 107 -6.67 0.52 -6.97
CA TRP A 107 -6.49 -0.51 -5.96
C TRP A 107 -6.35 -1.93 -6.56
N GLN A 108 -6.98 -2.23 -7.69
CA GLN A 108 -6.84 -3.53 -8.38
C GLN A 108 -5.41 -3.76 -8.90
N ARG A 109 -4.71 -2.68 -9.26
CA ARG A 109 -3.28 -2.74 -9.58
C ARG A 109 -2.48 -3.13 -8.34
N GLY A 110 -2.83 -2.62 -7.16
CA GLY A 110 -2.23 -2.99 -5.88
C GLY A 110 -2.34 -4.49 -5.61
N LEU A 111 -3.53 -5.08 -5.86
CA LEU A 111 -3.74 -6.52 -5.75
C LEU A 111 -2.85 -7.30 -6.72
N SER A 112 -2.79 -6.86 -7.97
CA SER A 112 -1.95 -7.50 -8.98
C SER A 112 -0.46 -7.41 -8.62
N LEU A 113 -0.01 -6.29 -8.05
CA LEU A 113 1.36 -6.13 -7.54
C LEU A 113 1.65 -7.06 -6.36
N TYR A 114 0.70 -7.27 -5.44
CA TYR A 114 0.84 -8.23 -4.36
C TYR A 114 1.12 -9.65 -4.89
N TYR A 115 0.38 -10.08 -5.90
CA TYR A 115 0.56 -11.43 -6.48
C TYR A 115 1.82 -11.57 -7.36
N LEU A 116 2.47 -10.47 -7.74
CA LEU A 116 3.80 -10.46 -8.36
C LEU A 116 4.93 -10.29 -7.35
N ASP A 117 4.66 -10.41 -6.05
CA ASP A 117 5.58 -10.15 -4.95
C ASP A 117 6.20 -8.73 -4.96
N ARG A 118 5.53 -7.77 -5.61
CA ARG A 118 5.93 -6.36 -5.69
C ARG A 118 5.30 -5.57 -4.54
N PHE A 119 5.54 -6.02 -3.31
CA PHE A 119 4.83 -5.55 -2.12
C PHE A 119 5.00 -4.07 -1.81
N GLU A 120 6.19 -3.51 -1.97
CA GLU A 120 6.44 -2.09 -1.71
C GLU A 120 5.59 -1.20 -2.62
N ALA A 121 5.56 -1.52 -3.92
CA ALA A 121 4.73 -0.83 -4.89
C ALA A 121 3.23 -1.07 -4.65
N GLY A 122 2.84 -2.26 -4.16
CA GLY A 122 1.47 -2.59 -3.79
C GLY A 122 0.99 -1.79 -2.59
N ALA A 123 1.77 -1.74 -1.50
CA ALA A 123 1.47 -0.94 -0.32
C ALA A 123 1.34 0.55 -0.66
N GLU A 124 2.25 1.09 -1.47
CA GLU A 124 2.15 2.47 -1.95
C GLU A 124 0.88 2.71 -2.77
N GLN A 125 0.50 1.77 -3.65
CA GLN A 125 -0.74 1.87 -4.40
C GLN A 125 -1.95 1.98 -3.47
N PHE A 126 -2.07 1.12 -2.46
CA PHE A 126 -3.18 1.17 -1.51
C PHE A 126 -3.21 2.45 -0.67
N ARG A 127 -2.04 2.99 -0.30
CA ARG A 127 -1.96 4.31 0.38
C ARG A 127 -2.52 5.43 -0.49
N LEU A 128 -2.21 5.43 -1.79
CA LEU A 128 -2.75 6.41 -2.75
C LEU A 128 -4.28 6.29 -2.85
N ASP A 129 -4.79 5.07 -2.98
CA ASP A 129 -6.24 4.81 -3.06
C ASP A 129 -6.99 5.26 -1.80
N VAL A 130 -6.50 4.91 -0.60
CA VAL A 130 -7.10 5.34 0.68
C VAL A 130 -7.07 6.86 0.86
N ALA A 131 -6.01 7.52 0.38
CA ALA A 131 -5.96 8.99 0.42
C ALA A 131 -7.07 9.65 -0.41
N GLN A 132 -7.63 8.95 -1.41
CA GLN A 132 -8.79 9.40 -2.18
C GLN A 132 -10.12 8.93 -1.60
N ASN A 133 -10.18 7.71 -1.06
CA ASN A 133 -11.37 7.12 -0.47
C ASN A 133 -11.09 6.62 0.97
N PRO A 134 -11.20 7.50 1.98
CA PRO A 134 -10.75 7.19 3.35
C PRO A 134 -11.69 6.27 4.13
N ASN A 135 -12.68 5.64 3.49
CA ASN A 135 -13.63 4.74 4.15
C ASN A 135 -13.48 3.28 3.71
N ASP A 136 -12.57 2.99 2.79
CA ASP A 136 -12.43 1.64 2.26
C ASP A 136 -11.46 0.80 3.09
N THR A 137 -12.05 -0.20 3.73
CA THR A 137 -11.39 -1.08 4.69
C THR A 137 -10.49 -2.10 3.99
N GLU A 138 -10.83 -2.49 2.77
CA GLU A 138 -10.12 -3.55 2.05
C GLU A 138 -8.69 -3.12 1.73
N GLU A 139 -8.50 -1.90 1.24
CA GLU A 139 -7.19 -1.32 0.89
C GLU A 139 -6.29 -1.22 2.12
N SER A 140 -6.85 -0.96 3.31
CA SER A 140 -6.08 -0.95 4.56
C SER A 140 -5.56 -2.34 4.92
N ILE A 141 -6.42 -3.36 4.77
CA ILE A 141 -6.04 -4.77 4.97
C ILE A 141 -4.99 -5.18 3.92
N TRP A 142 -5.16 -4.81 2.65
CA TRP A 142 -4.20 -5.16 1.61
C TRP A 142 -2.87 -4.42 1.72
N CYS A 143 -2.88 -3.17 2.17
CA CYS A 143 -1.66 -2.47 2.57
C CYS A 143 -0.95 -3.24 3.68
N PHE A 144 -1.67 -3.67 4.71
CA PHE A 144 -1.10 -4.50 5.77
C PHE A 144 -0.52 -5.82 5.23
N LEU A 145 -1.21 -6.50 4.32
CA LEU A 145 -0.72 -7.77 3.75
C LEU A 145 0.60 -7.56 2.98
N CYS A 146 0.73 -6.49 2.21
CA CYS A 146 1.99 -6.11 1.58
C CYS A 146 3.10 -5.86 2.62
N GLU A 147 2.81 -5.05 3.65
CA GLU A 147 3.78 -4.74 4.71
C GLU A 147 4.17 -5.99 5.52
N ALA A 148 3.23 -6.91 5.75
CA ALA A 148 3.50 -8.15 6.46
C ALA A 148 4.44 -9.05 5.65
N ARG A 149 4.32 -9.07 4.32
CA ARG A 149 5.23 -9.80 3.43
C ARG A 149 6.64 -9.18 3.38
N LEU A 150 6.76 -7.87 3.60
CA LEU A 150 8.06 -7.17 3.62
C LEU A 150 8.75 -7.24 4.99
N HIS A 151 7.99 -7.07 6.07
CA HIS A 151 8.50 -6.71 7.39
C HIS A 151 7.94 -7.56 8.53
N GLY A 152 7.02 -8.48 8.23
CA GLY A 152 6.35 -9.31 9.22
C GLY A 152 5.12 -8.64 9.83
N ILE A 153 4.26 -9.46 10.42
CA ILE A 153 2.92 -9.08 10.88
C ILE A 153 2.95 -8.01 11.99
N ASP A 154 3.94 -8.07 12.89
CA ASP A 154 4.06 -7.12 14.00
C ASP A 154 4.41 -5.71 13.55
N VAL A 155 5.25 -5.59 12.51
CA VAL A 155 5.62 -4.30 11.91
C VAL A 155 4.44 -3.75 11.13
N ALA A 156 3.82 -4.58 10.30
CA ALA A 156 2.64 -4.22 9.52
C ALA A 156 1.51 -3.70 10.42
N ARG A 157 1.29 -4.32 11.59
CA ARG A 157 0.27 -3.89 12.55
C ARG A 157 0.56 -2.52 13.16
N LYS A 158 1.82 -2.21 13.45
CA LYS A 158 2.21 -0.89 13.97
C LYS A 158 2.04 0.23 12.95
N GLN A 159 2.08 -0.11 11.67
CA GLN A 159 1.93 0.81 10.55
C GLN A 159 0.56 0.68 9.87
N PHE A 160 -0.39 0.04 10.54
CA PHE A 160 -1.69 -0.26 9.98
C PHE A 160 -2.39 1.02 9.53
N LEU A 161 -2.86 1.03 8.28
CA LEU A 161 -3.50 2.18 7.67
C LEU A 161 -4.91 2.33 8.24
N GLU A 162 -5.17 3.43 8.96
CA GLU A 162 -6.47 3.64 9.58
C GLU A 162 -7.44 4.37 8.65
N VAL A 163 -8.65 3.82 8.51
CA VAL A 163 -9.74 4.38 7.71
C VAL A 163 -11.03 4.51 8.52
N GLY A 164 -12.01 5.19 7.92
CA GLY A 164 -13.36 5.31 8.43
C GLY A 164 -14.09 3.97 8.52
N ARG A 165 -15.34 4.04 9.00
CA ARG A 165 -16.13 2.85 9.33
C ARG A 165 -16.80 2.26 8.08
N ASP A 166 -16.44 1.03 7.71
CA ASP A 166 -17.14 0.28 6.66
C ASP A 166 -18.58 -0.05 7.08
N SER A 167 -19.52 0.09 6.14
CA SER A 167 -20.93 -0.22 6.33
C SER A 167 -21.20 -1.72 6.51
N ARG A 168 -20.39 -2.59 5.90
CA ARG A 168 -20.49 -4.05 5.92
C ARG A 168 -19.98 -4.59 7.27
N PRO A 169 -20.80 -5.30 8.06
CA PRO A 169 -20.37 -5.84 9.36
C PRO A 169 -19.17 -6.77 9.27
N VAL A 170 -19.16 -7.70 8.31
CA VAL A 170 -18.05 -8.63 8.09
C VAL A 170 -16.72 -7.92 7.85
N MET A 171 -16.74 -6.81 7.12
CA MET A 171 -15.54 -6.05 6.82
C MET A 171 -15.00 -5.30 8.03
N ARG A 172 -15.88 -4.77 8.89
CA ARG A 172 -15.43 -4.16 10.16
C ARG A 172 -14.73 -5.17 11.06
N GLU A 173 -15.24 -6.39 11.14
CA GLU A 173 -14.61 -7.45 11.94
C GLU A 173 -13.30 -7.92 11.32
N ALA A 174 -13.24 -8.07 9.98
CA ALA A 174 -11.98 -8.33 9.28
C ALA A 174 -10.94 -7.22 9.54
N TYR A 175 -11.32 -5.95 9.40
CA TYR A 175 -10.45 -4.81 9.71
C TYR A 175 -9.89 -4.88 11.13
N ASN A 176 -10.75 -5.15 12.11
CA ASN A 176 -10.35 -5.26 13.51
C ASN A 176 -9.41 -6.45 13.75
N LEU A 177 -9.63 -7.58 13.07
CA LEU A 177 -8.75 -8.74 13.12
C LEU A 177 -7.34 -8.38 12.63
N PHE A 178 -7.20 -7.68 11.51
CA PHE A 178 -5.89 -7.28 11.00
C PHE A 178 -5.24 -6.19 11.86
N LYS A 179 -6.00 -5.16 12.26
CA LYS A 179 -5.53 -4.03 13.07
C LYS A 179 -5.10 -4.42 14.48
N ASN A 180 -5.87 -5.28 15.15
CA ASN A 180 -5.68 -5.57 16.57
C ASN A 180 -5.14 -7.00 16.81
N GLY A 181 -5.26 -7.88 15.81
CA GLY A 181 -5.13 -9.32 16.02
C GLY A 181 -6.41 -9.93 16.57
N GLY A 182 -6.42 -11.25 16.62
CA GLY A 182 -7.56 -12.00 17.11
C GLY A 182 -7.57 -13.42 16.59
N ASP A 183 -8.72 -14.06 16.74
CA ASP A 183 -8.98 -15.41 16.24
C ASP A 183 -9.76 -15.35 14.91
N PRO A 184 -9.18 -15.77 13.78
CA PRO A 184 -9.88 -15.84 12.50
C PRO A 184 -11.08 -16.79 12.52
N GLU A 185 -11.10 -17.82 13.37
CA GLU A 185 -12.26 -18.72 13.46
C GLU A 185 -13.46 -18.00 14.08
N LYS A 186 -13.23 -17.06 15.00
CA LYS A 186 -14.31 -16.22 15.53
C LYS A 186 -14.97 -15.42 14.41
N LEU A 187 -14.18 -14.82 13.52
CA LEU A 187 -14.71 -14.11 12.35
C LEU A 187 -15.60 -15.02 11.50
N VAL A 188 -15.13 -16.22 11.17
CA VAL A 188 -15.91 -17.18 10.36
C VAL A 188 -17.19 -17.62 11.08
N ASN A 189 -17.10 -17.92 12.37
CA ASN A 189 -18.25 -18.38 13.17
C ASN A 189 -19.33 -17.30 13.31
N ASP A 190 -18.94 -16.04 13.56
CA ASP A 190 -19.86 -14.91 13.73
C ASP A 190 -20.73 -14.67 12.48
N PHE A 191 -20.21 -14.99 11.28
CA PHE A 191 -20.90 -14.81 10.00
C PHE A 191 -21.38 -16.11 9.35
N SER A 192 -21.25 -17.26 10.01
CA SER A 192 -21.61 -18.59 9.48
C SER A 192 -23.08 -18.74 9.07
N SER A 193 -23.98 -17.98 9.70
CA SER A 193 -25.41 -17.94 9.40
C SER A 193 -25.86 -16.67 8.67
N GLY A 194 -24.89 -15.88 8.18
CA GLY A 194 -25.14 -14.61 7.50
C GLY A 194 -25.52 -14.75 6.02
N GLN A 195 -25.46 -13.64 5.30
CA GLN A 195 -25.64 -13.64 3.85
C GLN A 195 -24.49 -14.39 3.15
N ALA A 196 -24.74 -14.90 1.94
CA ALA A 196 -23.73 -15.65 1.18
C ALA A 196 -22.43 -14.83 0.96
N SER A 197 -22.54 -13.51 0.81
CA SER A 197 -21.38 -12.62 0.73
C SER A 197 -20.61 -12.51 2.05
N GLU A 198 -21.31 -12.48 3.19
CA GLU A 198 -20.66 -12.40 4.51
C GLU A 198 -19.89 -13.68 4.81
N ILE A 199 -20.46 -14.84 4.50
CA ILE A 199 -19.78 -16.13 4.63
C ILE A 199 -18.50 -16.16 3.76
N PHE A 200 -18.62 -15.68 2.51
CA PHE A 200 -17.48 -15.58 1.59
C PHE A 200 -16.38 -14.68 2.13
N TYR A 201 -16.71 -13.44 2.51
CA TYR A 201 -15.73 -12.46 2.97
C TYR A 201 -15.09 -12.87 4.30
N ALA A 202 -15.86 -13.44 5.23
CA ALA A 202 -15.33 -13.95 6.49
C ALA A 202 -14.28 -15.04 6.25
N SER A 203 -14.58 -16.01 5.39
CA SER A 203 -13.65 -17.08 5.04
C SER A 203 -12.43 -16.57 4.25
N LEU A 204 -12.64 -15.68 3.26
CA LEU A 204 -11.55 -15.06 2.51
C LEU A 204 -10.56 -14.34 3.43
N TYR A 205 -11.04 -13.45 4.31
CA TYR A 205 -10.18 -12.65 5.17
C TYR A 205 -9.57 -13.46 6.33
N ALA A 206 -10.24 -14.51 6.80
CA ALA A 206 -9.62 -15.48 7.71
C ALA A 206 -8.44 -16.20 7.05
N GLY A 207 -8.61 -16.66 5.81
CA GLY A 207 -7.55 -17.31 5.04
C GLY A 207 -6.35 -16.41 4.78
N LEU A 208 -6.58 -15.16 4.37
CA LEU A 208 -5.53 -14.17 4.16
C LEU A 208 -4.78 -13.83 5.47
N TYR A 209 -5.49 -13.77 6.60
CA TYR A 209 -4.86 -13.55 7.90
C TYR A 209 -3.98 -14.73 8.31
N TYR A 210 -4.46 -15.97 8.14
CA TYR A 210 -3.66 -17.16 8.40
C TYR A 210 -2.41 -17.23 7.51
N GLU A 211 -2.51 -16.81 6.24
CA GLU A 211 -1.34 -16.74 5.35
C GLU A 211 -0.31 -15.74 5.90
N ALA A 212 -0.76 -14.56 6.35
CA ALA A 212 0.11 -13.54 6.94
C ALA A 212 0.80 -14.02 8.25
N GLU A 213 0.18 -14.94 8.99
CA GLU A 213 0.78 -15.61 10.15
C GLU A 213 1.68 -16.80 9.78
N GLY A 214 1.82 -17.15 8.50
CA GLY A 214 2.59 -18.30 8.03
C GLY A 214 1.90 -19.65 8.23
N LYS A 215 0.60 -19.67 8.55
CA LYS A 215 -0.20 -20.88 8.78
C LYS A 215 -0.84 -21.37 7.47
N SER A 216 -0.01 -21.90 6.57
CA SER A 216 -0.39 -22.21 5.18
C SER A 216 -1.57 -23.20 5.03
N GLU A 217 -1.71 -24.20 5.90
CA GLU A 217 -2.80 -25.17 5.79
C GLU A 217 -4.15 -24.56 6.17
N ASN A 218 -4.19 -23.76 7.25
CA ASN A 218 -5.38 -23.00 7.62
C ASN A 218 -5.74 -21.96 6.55
N ALA A 219 -4.74 -21.28 5.99
CA ALA A 219 -4.93 -20.34 4.90
C ALA A 219 -5.58 -21.04 3.69
N LYS A 220 -5.00 -22.17 3.26
CA LYS A 220 -5.54 -22.96 2.17
C LYS A 220 -6.99 -23.37 2.42
N PHE A 221 -7.28 -23.96 3.58
CA PHE A 221 -8.63 -24.39 3.95
C PHE A 221 -9.67 -23.27 3.77
N HIS A 222 -9.40 -22.09 4.35
CA HIS A 222 -10.32 -20.96 4.32
C HIS A 222 -10.42 -20.32 2.93
N ILE A 223 -9.31 -20.12 2.21
CA ILE A 223 -9.39 -19.58 0.84
C ILE A 223 -10.15 -20.53 -0.09
N THR A 224 -9.93 -21.85 0.01
CA THR A 224 -10.69 -22.82 -0.79
C THR A 224 -12.18 -22.82 -0.41
N ALA A 225 -12.50 -22.73 0.88
CA ALA A 225 -13.90 -22.63 1.33
C ALA A 225 -14.58 -21.35 0.81
N ALA A 226 -13.86 -20.21 0.77
CA ALA A 226 -14.35 -18.99 0.14
C ALA A 226 -14.63 -19.22 -1.36
N CYS A 227 -13.71 -19.83 -2.11
CA CYS A 227 -13.92 -20.18 -3.52
C CYS A 227 -15.14 -21.09 -3.74
N GLU A 228 -15.33 -22.08 -2.88
CA GLU A 228 -16.39 -23.10 -2.97
C GLU A 228 -17.74 -22.61 -2.44
N SER A 229 -17.76 -21.49 -1.71
CA SER A 229 -19.00 -20.90 -1.22
C SER A 229 -19.97 -20.53 -2.36
N PRO A 230 -21.29 -20.50 -2.09
CA PRO A 230 -22.26 -20.13 -3.12
C PRO A 230 -22.04 -18.74 -3.72
N TYR A 231 -21.39 -17.83 -2.99
CA TYR A 231 -21.02 -16.50 -3.50
C TYR A 231 -19.73 -16.55 -4.32
N GLY A 232 -18.69 -17.24 -3.86
CA GLY A 232 -17.42 -17.39 -4.60
C GLY A 232 -17.58 -18.09 -5.95
N GLN A 233 -18.51 -19.05 -6.05
CA GLN A 233 -18.79 -19.75 -7.30
C GLN A 233 -19.58 -18.90 -8.32
N ARG A 234 -20.52 -18.08 -7.86
CA ARG A 234 -21.56 -17.46 -8.72
C ARG A 234 -21.44 -15.94 -8.89
N SER A 235 -20.68 -15.27 -8.02
CA SER A 235 -20.55 -13.82 -8.04
C SER A 235 -19.55 -13.34 -9.10
N ASP A 236 -19.90 -12.25 -9.78
CA ASP A 236 -18.99 -11.51 -10.66
C ASP A 236 -18.09 -10.51 -9.90
N ASP A 237 -18.21 -10.49 -8.58
CA ASP A 237 -17.41 -9.68 -7.66
C ASP A 237 -15.90 -9.91 -7.88
N TYR A 238 -15.14 -8.82 -7.76
CA TYR A 238 -13.70 -8.85 -8.02
C TYR A 238 -12.95 -9.71 -7.00
N MET A 239 -13.38 -9.70 -5.74
CA MET A 239 -12.79 -10.47 -4.64
C MET A 239 -13.10 -11.96 -4.76
N ALA A 240 -14.28 -12.32 -5.29
CA ALA A 240 -14.57 -13.71 -5.67
C ALA A 240 -13.60 -14.25 -6.74
N SER A 241 -13.23 -13.39 -7.70
CA SER A 241 -12.19 -13.73 -8.68
C SER A 241 -10.80 -13.78 -8.04
N LEU A 242 -10.49 -12.84 -7.14
CA LEU A 242 -9.23 -12.81 -6.40
C LEU A 242 -9.00 -14.09 -5.60
N ALA A 243 -10.01 -14.64 -4.92
CA ALA A 243 -9.87 -15.89 -4.18
C ALA A 243 -9.40 -17.05 -5.10
N LYS A 244 -9.93 -17.10 -6.33
CA LYS A 244 -9.53 -18.10 -7.34
C LYS A 244 -8.09 -17.84 -7.83
N VAL A 245 -7.75 -16.58 -8.13
CA VAL A 245 -6.37 -16.18 -8.49
C VAL A 245 -5.39 -16.52 -7.39
N HIS A 246 -5.77 -16.32 -6.13
CA HIS A 246 -4.97 -16.71 -4.97
C HIS A 246 -4.65 -18.20 -4.98
N CYS A 247 -5.67 -19.05 -5.12
CA CYS A 247 -5.49 -20.49 -5.23
C CYS A 247 -4.56 -20.88 -6.39
N LEU A 248 -4.69 -20.23 -7.55
CA LEU A 248 -3.82 -20.44 -8.70
C LEU A 248 -2.36 -20.06 -8.38
N CYS A 249 -2.13 -18.86 -7.85
CA CYS A 249 -0.79 -18.37 -7.51
C CYS A 249 -0.11 -19.18 -6.41
N ARG A 250 -0.86 -19.91 -5.58
CA ARG A 250 -0.34 -20.77 -4.50
C ARG A 250 -0.33 -22.25 -4.84
N ASN A 251 -0.75 -22.63 -6.04
CA ASN A 251 -0.91 -24.03 -6.45
C ASN A 251 -1.83 -24.82 -5.50
N TRP A 252 -2.88 -24.18 -4.97
CA TRP A 252 -3.87 -24.82 -4.11
C TRP A 252 -5.04 -25.41 -4.90
N SER A 253 -5.09 -25.14 -6.20
CA SER A 253 -6.10 -25.67 -7.12
C SER A 253 -5.97 -27.18 -7.30
N SER A 254 -6.80 -27.94 -6.59
CA SER A 254 -7.15 -29.31 -6.96
C SER A 254 -8.54 -29.31 -7.60
N GLY A 255 -8.62 -29.07 -8.91
CA GLY A 255 -9.82 -29.39 -9.71
C GLY A 255 -10.68 -28.25 -10.27
N PHE A 256 -10.22 -27.00 -10.29
CA PHE A 256 -10.94 -25.92 -10.99
C PHE A 256 -10.57 -25.92 -12.49
N VAL A 257 -11.35 -26.63 -13.31
CA VAL A 257 -11.42 -26.49 -14.77
C VAL A 257 -12.84 -26.16 -15.16
#